data_AF-A0A2T0NAN0-F1
#
_entry.id   AF-A0A2T0NAN0-F1
#
_cell.length_a   1.000
_cell.length_b   1.000
_cell.length_c   1.000
_cell.angle_alpha   90.00
_cell.angle_beta   90.00
_cell.angle_gamma   90.00
#
_symmetry.space_group_name_H-M   'P 1'
#
loop_
_entity.id
_entity.type
_entity.pdbx_description
1 polymer ?
#
loop_
_entity_poly.entity_id
_entity_poly.type
_entity_poly.pdbx_seq_one_letter_code
_entity_poly.pdbx_strand_id
1 'polypeptide(L)' 'MTGIKSYRLHDGKIVEFWGETDVYGLLRQAGLVPESIPAF' A
#
# COMPACT_ATOMS: atom_id res chain seq x y z
N MET A 1 -4.69 -0.54 -8.32
CA MET A 1 -3.79 -0.30 -7.16
C MET A 1 -4.35 0.84 -6.33
N THR A 2 -4.66 0.58 -5.06
CA THR A 2 -5.17 1.58 -4.10
C THR A 2 -4.18 1.73 -2.94
N GLY A 3 -4.34 2.77 -2.13
CA GLY A 3 -3.54 2.99 -0.94
C GLY A 3 -3.95 4.26 -0.22
N ILE A 4 -3.40 4.45 0.98
CA ILE A 4 -3.58 5.67 1.77
C ILE A 4 -2.23 6.32 2.03
N LYS A 5 -2.19 7.64 1.98
CA LYS A 5 -1.00 8.46 2.16
C LYS A 5 -1.36 9.69 2.98
N SER A 6 -0.60 9.94 4.03
CA SER A 6 -0.69 11.09 4.90
C SER A 6 0.67 11.80 4.89
N TYR A 7 0.63 13.12 4.75
CA TYR A 7 1.82 13.96 4.70
C TYR A 7 1.73 15.02 5.77
N ARG A 8 2.83 15.25 6.50
CA ARG A 8 3.00 16.48 7.28
C ARG A 8 3.75 17.49 6.44
N LEU A 9 3.20 18.69 6.35
CA LEU A 9 3.79 19.81 5.62
C LEU A 9 4.38 20.84 6.59
N HIS A 10 5.51 21.44 6.21
CA HIS A 10 6.10 22.62 6.85
C HIS A 10 6.75 23.48 5.77
N ASP A 11 6.41 24.77 5.73
CA ASP A 11 6.85 25.73 4.70
C ASP A 11 6.67 25.22 3.26
N GLY A 12 5.50 24.63 2.97
CA GLY A 12 5.18 24.08 1.65
C GLY A 12 5.95 22.81 1.27
N LYS A 13 6.75 22.26 2.18
CA LYS A 13 7.53 21.02 1.97
C LYS A 13 6.97 19.87 2.78
N ILE A 14 7.05 18.66 2.22
CA ILE A 14 6.78 17.42 2.96
C ILE A 14 7.94 17.16 3.91
N VAL A 15 7.63 17.07 5.20
CA VAL A 15 8.62 16.82 6.26
C VAL A 15 8.40 15.49 6.98
N GLU A 16 7.26 14.84 6.72
CA GLU A 16 6.96 13.51 7.23
C GLU A 16 5.95 12.83 6.32
N PHE A 17 6.05 11.51 6.23
CA PHE A 17 5.22 10.68 5.39
C PHE A 17 4.80 9.42 6.15
N TRP A 18 3.51 9.14 6.12
CA TRP A 18 2.92 7.88 6.56
C TRP A 18 2.04 7.35 5.46
N GLY A 19 2.09 6.05 5.17
CA GLY A 19 1.16 5.51 4.21
C GLY A 19 1.34 4.03 3.98
N GLU A 20 0.25 3.44 3.53
CA GLU A 20 0.17 2.03 3.17
C GLU A 20 -0.22 1.93 1.70
N THR A 21 0.41 1.01 1.00
CA THR A 21 0.06 0.65 -0.37
C THR A 21 -0.53 -0.75 -0.32
N ASP A 22 -1.61 -1.00 -1.04
CA ASP A 22 -2.16 -2.35 -1.20
C ASP A 22 -1.23 -3.21 -2.09
N VAL A 23 -0.11 -3.65 -1.49
CA VAL A 23 0.89 -4.48 -2.16
C VAL A 23 0.31 -5.89 -2.40
N TYR A 24 -0.54 -6.38 -1.49
CA TYR A 24 -1.18 -7.68 -1.68
C TYR A 24 -2.10 -7.69 -2.91
N GLY A 25 -2.97 -6.69 -3.06
CA GLY A 25 -3.82 -6.54 -4.24
C GLY A 25 -3.01 -6.39 -5.54
N LEU A 26 -1.88 -5.68 -5.51
CA LEU A 26 -0.95 -5.63 -6.64
C LEU A 26 -0.41 -7.02 -7.00
N LEU A 27 0.16 -7.73 -6.04
CA LEU A 27 0.74 -9.04 -6.28
C LEU A 27 -0.30 -10.06 -6.75
N ARG A 28 -1.54 -9.96 -6.24
CA ARG A 28 -2.67 -10.78 -6.69
C ARG A 28 -2.99 -10.52 -8.16
N GLN A 29 -3.09 -9.25 -8.56
CA GLN A 29 -3.34 -8.89 -9.97
C GLN A 29 -2.20 -9.34 -10.90
N ALA A 30 -0.97 -9.37 -10.40
CA ALA A 30 0.19 -9.86 -11.13
C ALA A 30 0.31 -11.40 -11.17
N GLY A 31 -0.56 -12.14 -10.49
CA GLY A 31 -0.48 -13.61 -10.40
C GLY A 31 0.71 -14.11 -9.57
N LEU A 32 1.25 -13.28 -8.67
CA LEU A 32 2.45 -13.55 -7.87
C LEU A 32 2.13 -14.05 -6.45
N VAL A 33 0.84 -14.22 -6.11
CA VAL A 33 0.38 -14.81 -4.86
C VAL A 33 -0.74 -15.84 -5.13
N PRO A 34 -0.96 -16.82 -4.24
CA PRO A 34 -2.03 -17.79 -4.38
C PRO A 34 -3.43 -17.16 -4.45
N GLU A 35 -4.34 -17.76 -5.22
CA GLU A 35 -5.72 -17.28 -5.32
C GLU A 35 -6.52 -17.45 -4.03
N SER A 36 -6.16 -18.45 -3.22
CA SER A 36 -6.72 -18.72 -1.90
C SER A 36 -5.61 -18.97 -0.89
N ILE A 37 -5.81 -18.44 0.32
CA ILE A 37 -4.98 -18.77 1.46
C ILE A 37 -5.66 -19.97 2.15
N PRO A 38 -4.94 -21.08 2.42
CA PRO A 38 -5.54 -22.24 3.09
C PRO A 38 -6.09 -21.83 4.45
N ALA A 39 -7.28 -22.33 4.80
CA ALA A 39 -7.76 -22.25 6.17
C ALA A 39 -6.89 -23.18 7.04
N PHE A 40 -6.41 -22.65 8.16
CA PHE A 40 -5.70 -23.42 9.18
C PHE A 40 -6.64 -24.34 9.94
#